data_AF-A0A615X5Q2-F1
#
_entry.id   AF-A0A615X5Q2-F1
#
_cell.length_a   1.000
_cell.length_b   1.000
_cell.length_c   1.000
_cell.angle_alpha   90.00
_cell.angle_beta   90.00
_cell.angle_gamma   90.00
#
_symmetry.space_group_name_H-M   'P 1'
#
loop_
_entity.id
_entity.type
_entity.pdbx_description
1 polymer ?
#
loop_
_entity_poly.entity_id
_entity_poly.type
_entity_poly.pdbx_seq_one_letter_code
_entity_poly.pdbx_strand_id
1 'polypeptide(L)'
;MQNRVNLIFKRIYLQKDVLRRESVAMFLEGVGLALEDDCEIAVCAYWQGEIVGCGSLAGNVLKCIAVSPVLQGEGLSLKLLTELLTLAYELNRSELFLFTKPQNRLLFSGAGFWPIAQAGELAVLMENSSERLARFCRQLALYRQPGKTIGAIVMNANPFTLGHRYLVEQAAAACDWLHLFVLKEDASFFSYTDRWALIEQGIAGIDNVTLHPGSAYMISRATFPGYFLKEKGVVDDCHCQIDLQLFREHLAPALGITHRFVGSEPFCPLTCAYNQRMHDILHDPKRSGPVIEVVELARVEKNGVAISASRVRKLYSERNWPAISALVPAGTLAYLQRHAARHTETI
;
A
#
# COMPACT_ATOMS: atom_id res chain seq x y z
N MET A 1 -28.14 -32.91 -21.67
CA MET A 1 -26.71 -32.98 -21.99
C MET A 1 -26.16 -31.57 -22.01
N GLN A 2 -25.49 -31.12 -20.95
CA GLN A 2 -24.78 -29.84 -20.95
C GLN A 2 -23.51 -30.02 -21.79
N ASN A 3 -23.40 -29.29 -22.90
CA ASN A 3 -22.15 -29.17 -23.65
C ASN A 3 -21.08 -28.70 -22.67
N ARG A 4 -20.13 -29.58 -22.31
CA ARG A 4 -18.99 -29.17 -21.49
C ARG A 4 -18.13 -28.22 -22.31
N VAL A 5 -18.17 -26.93 -21.96
CA VAL A 5 -17.24 -25.93 -22.47
C VAL A 5 -15.81 -26.40 -22.13
N ASN A 6 -15.03 -26.78 -23.15
CA ASN A 6 -13.64 -27.20 -22.96
C ASN A 6 -12.76 -25.95 -22.84
N LEU A 7 -12.39 -25.60 -21.61
CA LEU A 7 -11.58 -24.43 -21.29
C LEU A 7 -10.12 -24.83 -21.16
N ILE A 8 -9.24 -24.03 -21.76
CA ILE A 8 -7.79 -24.18 -21.62
C ILE A 8 -7.25 -23.01 -20.80
N PHE A 9 -6.63 -23.29 -19.66
CA PHE A 9 -5.97 -22.27 -18.84
C PHE A 9 -4.50 -22.12 -19.25
N LYS A 10 -4.06 -20.87 -19.43
CA LYS A 10 -2.67 -20.54 -19.73
C LYS A 10 -2.17 -19.45 -18.80
N ARG A 11 -0.91 -19.56 -18.41
CA ARG A 11 -0.19 -18.52 -17.65
C ARG A 11 0.60 -17.65 -18.62
N ILE A 12 0.48 -16.34 -18.48
CA ILE A 12 1.12 -15.34 -19.33
C ILE A 12 1.99 -14.45 -18.44
N TYR A 13 3.30 -14.45 -18.68
CA TYR A 13 4.24 -13.57 -17.99
C TYR A 13 4.23 -12.20 -18.67
N LEU A 14 3.45 -11.27 -18.13
CA LEU A 14 3.04 -10.02 -18.79
C LEU A 14 4.20 -9.06 -19.08
N GLN A 15 5.30 -9.18 -18.36
CA GLN A 15 6.52 -8.38 -18.57
C GLN A 15 7.47 -8.98 -19.61
N LYS A 16 7.25 -10.26 -19.99
CA LYS A 16 8.12 -10.99 -20.93
C LYS A 16 7.47 -11.25 -22.29
N ASP A 17 6.14 -11.20 -22.36
CA ASP A 17 5.36 -11.54 -23.55
C ASP A 17 4.44 -10.38 -23.95
N VAL A 18 4.99 -9.45 -24.73
CA VAL A 18 4.32 -8.19 -25.13
C VAL A 18 3.04 -8.47 -25.91
N LEU A 19 3.08 -9.38 -26.89
CA LEU A 19 1.92 -9.70 -27.74
C LEU A 19 0.76 -10.30 -26.92
N ARG A 20 1.06 -11.20 -25.99
CA ARG A 20 0.01 -11.74 -25.13
C ARG A 20 -0.45 -10.74 -24.08
N ARG A 21 0.41 -9.85 -23.59
CA ARG A 21 0.02 -8.73 -22.72
C ARG A 21 -1.02 -7.85 -23.41
N GLU A 22 -0.80 -7.49 -24.68
CA GLU A 22 -1.76 -6.72 -25.48
C GLU A 22 -3.10 -7.46 -25.64
N SER A 23 -3.06 -8.77 -25.91
CA SER A 23 -4.27 -9.60 -26.01
C SER A 23 -5.07 -9.61 -24.69
N VAL A 24 -4.37 -9.69 -23.54
CA VAL A 24 -4.99 -9.62 -22.21
C VAL A 24 -5.58 -8.24 -21.95
N ALA A 25 -4.85 -7.17 -22.30
CA ALA A 25 -5.32 -5.80 -22.16
C ALA A 25 -6.60 -5.56 -22.97
N MET A 26 -6.64 -6.01 -24.24
CA MET A 26 -7.82 -5.90 -25.10
C MET A 26 -9.04 -6.63 -24.51
N PHE A 27 -8.84 -7.84 -23.97
CA PHE A 27 -9.92 -8.57 -23.29
C PHE A 27 -10.45 -7.80 -22.08
N LEU A 28 -9.55 -7.29 -21.22
CA LEU A 28 -9.90 -6.53 -20.02
C LEU A 28 -10.65 -5.23 -20.37
N GLU A 29 -10.19 -4.51 -21.39
CA GLU A 29 -10.88 -3.30 -21.89
C GLU A 29 -12.30 -3.62 -22.36
N GLY A 30 -12.48 -4.73 -23.07
CA GLY A 30 -13.79 -5.21 -23.52
C GLY A 30 -14.78 -5.50 -22.38
N VAL A 31 -14.29 -5.80 -21.17
CA VAL A 31 -15.11 -5.99 -19.95
C VAL A 31 -15.04 -4.79 -19.00
N GLY A 32 -14.48 -3.67 -19.46
CA GLY A 32 -14.45 -2.39 -18.74
C GLY A 32 -13.43 -2.31 -17.61
N LEU A 33 -12.36 -3.11 -17.69
CA LEU A 33 -11.20 -3.07 -16.79
C LEU A 33 -9.94 -2.64 -17.55
N ALA A 34 -8.94 -2.13 -16.84
CA ALA A 34 -7.62 -1.82 -17.41
C ALA A 34 -6.56 -2.80 -16.90
N LEU A 35 -5.61 -3.20 -17.74
CA LEU A 35 -4.45 -3.95 -17.27
C LEU A 35 -3.45 -2.98 -16.62
N GLU A 36 -3.13 -3.19 -15.35
CA GLU A 36 -2.15 -2.38 -14.63
C GLU A 36 -0.72 -2.84 -14.89
N ASP A 37 0.22 -1.89 -14.90
CA ASP A 37 1.61 -2.16 -15.27
C ASP A 37 2.36 -3.06 -14.29
N ASP A 38 1.92 -3.09 -13.03
CA ASP A 38 2.47 -3.90 -11.95
C ASP A 38 2.01 -5.37 -11.99
N CYS A 39 1.09 -5.74 -12.88
CA CYS A 39 0.69 -7.12 -13.07
C CYS A 39 1.87 -7.95 -13.62
N GLU A 40 2.26 -8.99 -12.89
CA GLU A 40 3.41 -9.84 -13.23
C GLU A 40 2.99 -11.00 -14.14
N ILE A 41 1.95 -11.73 -13.72
CA ILE A 41 1.47 -12.95 -14.38
C ILE A 41 -0.05 -12.92 -14.46
N ALA A 42 -0.59 -13.20 -15.65
CA ALA A 42 -2.02 -13.43 -15.86
C ALA A 42 -2.31 -14.92 -16.05
N VAL A 43 -3.40 -15.39 -15.46
CA VAL A 43 -4.05 -16.65 -15.81
C VAL A 43 -5.21 -16.33 -16.73
N CYS A 44 -5.18 -16.88 -17.95
CA CYS A 44 -6.22 -16.69 -18.96
C CYS A 44 -6.91 -18.00 -19.29
N ALA A 45 -8.23 -17.98 -19.27
CA ALA A 45 -9.08 -19.05 -19.77
C ALA A 45 -9.39 -18.82 -21.25
N TYR A 46 -9.10 -19.83 -22.07
CA TYR A 46 -9.35 -19.82 -23.49
C TYR A 46 -10.51 -20.75 -23.86
N TRP A 47 -11.39 -20.27 -24.73
CA TRP A 47 -12.42 -21.07 -25.39
C TRP A 47 -12.44 -20.75 -26.87
N GLN A 48 -12.37 -21.78 -27.71
CA GLN A 48 -12.29 -21.63 -29.18
C GLN A 48 -11.14 -20.72 -29.67
N GLY A 49 -10.04 -20.65 -28.92
CA GLY A 49 -8.88 -19.82 -29.25
C GLY A 49 -8.93 -18.39 -28.68
N GLU A 50 -10.08 -17.96 -28.17
CA GLU A 50 -10.29 -16.61 -27.63
C GLU A 50 -10.19 -16.58 -26.10
N ILE A 51 -9.72 -15.45 -25.55
CA ILE A 51 -9.75 -15.21 -24.11
C ILE A 51 -11.19 -14.97 -23.69
N VAL A 52 -11.69 -15.84 -22.81
CA VAL A 52 -13.04 -15.75 -22.24
C VAL A 52 -13.03 -15.46 -20.75
N GLY A 53 -11.86 -15.40 -20.13
CA GLY A 53 -11.69 -15.01 -18.75
C GLY A 53 -10.22 -14.78 -18.42
N CYS A 54 -9.97 -13.87 -17.48
CA CYS A 54 -8.63 -13.50 -17.03
C CYS A 54 -8.64 -13.23 -15.53
N GLY A 55 -7.50 -13.43 -14.90
CA GLY A 55 -7.15 -12.85 -13.61
C GLY A 55 -5.63 -12.72 -13.52
N SER A 56 -5.13 -11.73 -12.79
CA SER A 56 -3.70 -11.45 -12.70
C SER A 56 -3.19 -11.40 -11.26
N LEU A 57 -1.88 -11.57 -11.11
CA LEU A 57 -1.15 -11.48 -9.86
C LEU A 57 -0.17 -10.32 -9.94
N ALA A 58 -0.21 -9.42 -8.95
CA ALA A 58 0.74 -8.34 -8.71
C ALA A 58 1.20 -8.43 -7.25
N GLY A 59 2.40 -8.96 -7.03
CA GLY A 59 2.88 -9.35 -5.71
C GLY A 59 1.91 -10.33 -5.05
N ASN A 60 1.36 -9.88 -3.92
CA ASN A 60 0.38 -10.61 -3.12
C ASN A 60 -1.08 -10.20 -3.41
N VAL A 61 -1.30 -9.37 -4.44
CA VAL A 61 -2.62 -8.86 -4.80
C VAL A 61 -3.14 -9.57 -6.04
N LEU A 62 -4.32 -10.17 -5.94
CA LEU A 62 -5.08 -10.66 -7.08
C LEU A 62 -5.82 -9.48 -7.73
N LYS A 63 -5.62 -9.31 -9.03
CA LYS A 63 -6.14 -8.20 -9.82
C LYS A 63 -6.86 -8.71 -11.06
N CYS A 64 -7.62 -7.82 -11.70
CA CYS A 64 -8.21 -8.01 -13.02
C CYS A 64 -8.98 -9.34 -13.21
N ILE A 65 -9.66 -9.83 -12.16
CA ILE A 65 -10.46 -11.06 -12.24
C ILE A 65 -11.74 -10.75 -13.00
N ALA A 66 -11.83 -11.22 -14.23
CA ALA A 66 -12.95 -10.97 -15.12
C ALA A 66 -13.30 -12.17 -15.99
N VAL A 67 -14.57 -12.26 -16.36
CA VAL A 67 -15.13 -13.31 -17.21
C VAL A 67 -15.98 -12.67 -18.29
N SER A 68 -15.84 -13.16 -19.51
CA SER A 68 -16.67 -12.76 -20.65
C SER A 68 -18.15 -12.90 -20.32
N PRO A 69 -19.00 -11.93 -20.68
CA PRO A 69 -20.45 -12.02 -20.50
C PRO A 69 -21.06 -13.31 -21.06
N VAL A 70 -20.48 -13.87 -22.12
CA VAL A 70 -20.95 -15.10 -22.79
C VAL A 70 -20.85 -16.33 -21.90
N LEU A 71 -19.92 -16.36 -20.94
CA LEU A 71 -19.71 -17.47 -20.01
C LEU A 71 -19.95 -17.09 -18.53
N GLN A 72 -20.67 -15.99 -18.28
CA GLN A 72 -21.08 -15.65 -16.92
C GLN A 72 -22.04 -16.69 -16.34
N GLY A 73 -21.85 -17.04 -15.06
CA GLY A 73 -22.67 -18.06 -14.39
C GLY A 73 -22.17 -19.49 -14.53
N GLU A 74 -21.14 -19.77 -15.34
CA GLU A 74 -20.57 -21.12 -15.49
C GLU A 74 -19.49 -21.48 -14.45
N GLY A 75 -19.40 -20.72 -13.35
CA GLY A 75 -18.38 -20.92 -12.32
C GLY A 75 -16.94 -20.61 -12.78
N LEU A 76 -16.76 -19.99 -13.95
CA LEU A 76 -15.44 -19.68 -14.51
C LEU A 76 -14.62 -18.75 -13.59
N SER A 77 -15.26 -17.79 -12.92
CA SER A 77 -14.59 -16.93 -11.95
C SER A 77 -13.94 -17.71 -10.81
N LEU A 78 -14.59 -18.76 -10.32
CA LEU A 78 -14.06 -19.62 -9.25
C LEU A 78 -12.90 -20.49 -9.75
N LYS A 79 -12.98 -20.98 -11.00
CA LYS A 79 -11.88 -21.73 -11.63
C LYS A 79 -10.65 -20.83 -11.83
N LEU A 80 -10.83 -19.63 -12.38
CA LEU A 80 -9.76 -18.64 -12.51
C LEU A 80 -9.12 -18.31 -11.16
N LEU A 81 -9.94 -18.12 -10.12
CA LEU A 81 -9.44 -17.87 -8.78
C LEU A 81 -8.66 -19.06 -8.24
N THR A 82 -9.10 -20.30 -8.47
CA THR A 82 -8.37 -21.51 -8.07
C THR A 82 -6.99 -21.59 -8.74
N GLU A 83 -6.93 -21.31 -10.04
CA GLU A 83 -5.68 -21.27 -10.80
C GLU A 83 -4.74 -20.16 -10.31
N LEU A 84 -5.28 -18.99 -9.97
CA LEU A 84 -4.52 -17.88 -9.37
C LEU A 84 -3.97 -18.24 -8.00
N LEU A 85 -4.79 -18.87 -7.13
CA LEU A 85 -4.36 -19.32 -5.80
C LEU A 85 -3.25 -20.38 -5.91
N THR A 86 -3.38 -21.29 -6.88
CA THR A 86 -2.39 -22.33 -7.16
C THR A 86 -1.07 -21.69 -7.62
N LEU A 87 -1.15 -20.77 -8.58
CA LEU A 87 0.01 -20.00 -9.04
C LEU A 87 0.68 -19.23 -7.90
N ALA A 88 -0.10 -18.53 -7.08
CA ALA A 88 0.44 -17.78 -5.94
C ALA A 88 1.15 -18.71 -4.94
N TYR A 89 0.57 -19.88 -4.65
CA TYR A 89 1.17 -20.87 -3.76
C TYR A 89 2.49 -21.43 -4.32
N GLU A 90 2.55 -21.73 -5.63
CA GLU A 90 3.80 -22.13 -6.30
C GLU A 90 4.90 -21.06 -6.22
N LEU A 91 4.50 -19.77 -6.18
CA LEU A 91 5.40 -18.64 -5.97
C LEU A 91 5.72 -18.39 -4.48
N ASN A 92 5.30 -19.27 -3.58
CA ASN A 92 5.41 -19.13 -2.12
C ASN A 92 4.69 -17.89 -1.56
N ARG A 93 3.57 -17.50 -2.18
CA ARG A 93 2.73 -16.37 -1.78
C ARG A 93 1.40 -16.89 -1.23
N SER A 94 1.29 -16.97 0.10
CA SER A 94 0.09 -17.48 0.80
C SER A 94 -0.78 -16.37 1.42
N GLU A 95 -0.21 -15.19 1.63
CA GLU A 95 -0.91 -14.00 2.11
C GLU A 95 -1.44 -13.22 0.93
N LEU A 96 -2.72 -13.40 0.60
CA LEU A 96 -3.31 -12.84 -0.61
C LEU A 96 -4.42 -11.86 -0.28
N PHE A 97 -4.44 -10.79 -1.06
CA PHE A 97 -5.43 -9.72 -1.01
C PHE A 97 -6.09 -9.58 -2.37
N LEU A 98 -7.31 -9.09 -2.38
CA LEU A 98 -7.94 -8.62 -3.61
C LEU A 98 -8.77 -7.38 -3.30
N PHE A 99 -8.88 -6.53 -4.30
CA PHE A 99 -9.79 -5.38 -4.27
C PHE A 99 -10.82 -5.60 -5.36
N THR A 100 -12.08 -5.31 -5.06
CA THR A 100 -13.16 -5.48 -6.03
C THR A 100 -14.31 -4.52 -5.72
N LYS A 101 -15.34 -4.50 -6.57
CA LYS A 101 -16.57 -3.77 -6.31
C LYS A 101 -17.39 -4.50 -5.24
N PRO A 102 -18.09 -3.80 -4.32
CA PRO A 102 -18.88 -4.41 -3.25
C PRO A 102 -19.89 -5.47 -3.72
N GLN A 103 -20.48 -5.31 -4.90
CA GLN A 103 -21.37 -6.31 -5.52
C GLN A 103 -20.74 -7.70 -5.71
N ASN A 104 -19.41 -7.78 -5.83
CA ASN A 104 -18.69 -9.04 -6.00
C ASN A 104 -18.29 -9.70 -4.66
N ARG A 105 -18.58 -9.07 -3.51
CA ARG A 105 -18.19 -9.56 -2.18
C ARG A 105 -18.62 -11.01 -1.95
N LEU A 106 -19.89 -11.33 -2.22
CA LEU A 106 -20.44 -12.67 -1.98
C LEU A 106 -19.74 -13.74 -2.82
N LEU A 107 -19.39 -13.42 -4.07
CA LEU A 107 -18.65 -14.32 -4.96
C LEU A 107 -17.29 -14.69 -4.35
N PHE A 108 -16.52 -13.70 -3.92
CA PHE A 108 -15.19 -13.93 -3.36
C PHE A 108 -15.23 -14.52 -1.95
N SER A 109 -16.25 -14.21 -1.15
CA SER A 109 -16.47 -14.88 0.14
C SER A 109 -16.80 -16.35 -0.01
N GLY A 110 -17.55 -16.75 -1.04
CA GLY A 110 -17.73 -18.16 -1.39
C GLY A 110 -16.43 -18.88 -1.77
N ALA A 111 -15.36 -18.14 -2.06
CA ALA A 111 -14.05 -18.66 -2.44
C ALA A 111 -12.96 -18.45 -1.37
N GLY A 112 -13.36 -18.17 -0.12
CA GLY A 112 -12.42 -18.02 0.99
C GLY A 112 -11.70 -16.67 1.04
N PHE A 113 -12.36 -15.59 0.60
CA PHE A 113 -11.91 -14.22 0.85
C PHE A 113 -12.88 -13.48 1.77
N TRP A 114 -12.39 -12.81 2.79
CA TRP A 114 -13.20 -12.08 3.76
C TRP A 114 -12.95 -10.58 3.64
N PRO A 115 -14.02 -9.75 3.63
CA PRO A 115 -13.86 -8.30 3.59
C PRO A 115 -13.21 -7.79 4.88
N ILE A 116 -12.23 -6.91 4.73
CA ILE A 116 -11.52 -6.27 5.86
C ILE A 116 -11.62 -4.74 5.86
N ALA A 117 -11.96 -4.12 4.73
CA ALA A 117 -12.25 -2.69 4.62
C ALA A 117 -13.10 -2.40 3.37
N GLN A 118 -13.83 -1.29 3.38
CA GLN A 118 -14.72 -0.90 2.30
C GLN A 118 -14.79 0.63 2.15
N ALA A 119 -14.52 1.12 0.94
CA ALA A 119 -14.72 2.52 0.55
C ALA A 119 -16.09 2.68 -0.13
N GLY A 120 -17.13 2.89 0.68
CA GLY A 120 -18.51 3.08 0.20
C GLY A 120 -18.95 1.98 -0.78
N GLU A 121 -19.63 2.37 -1.86
CA GLU A 121 -20.09 1.44 -2.91
C GLU A 121 -19.05 1.20 -4.02
N LEU A 122 -17.83 1.71 -3.86
CA LEU A 122 -16.82 1.73 -4.92
C LEU A 122 -15.83 0.58 -4.83
N ALA A 123 -15.31 0.32 -3.63
CA ALA A 123 -14.26 -0.68 -3.43
C ALA A 123 -14.42 -1.43 -2.10
N VAL A 124 -14.11 -2.72 -2.12
CA VAL A 124 -13.91 -3.56 -0.94
C VAL A 124 -12.56 -4.23 -1.03
N LEU A 125 -11.77 -4.15 0.03
CA LEU A 125 -10.55 -4.92 0.24
C LEU A 125 -10.91 -6.21 0.96
N MET A 126 -10.47 -7.33 0.41
CA MET A 126 -10.68 -8.65 0.97
C MET A 126 -9.35 -9.39 1.09
N GLU A 127 -9.22 -10.23 2.12
CA GLU A 127 -8.05 -11.10 2.30
C GLU A 127 -8.44 -12.57 2.30
N ASN A 128 -7.53 -13.47 1.92
CA ASN A 128 -7.77 -14.92 1.91
C ASN A 128 -7.67 -15.59 3.29
N SER A 129 -8.06 -14.89 4.37
CA SER A 129 -8.10 -15.40 5.73
C SER A 129 -9.19 -14.70 6.55
N SER A 130 -9.95 -15.44 7.36
CA SER A 130 -10.90 -14.85 8.30
C SER A 130 -10.26 -14.36 9.60
N GLU A 131 -8.97 -14.66 9.82
CA GLU A 131 -8.32 -14.45 11.12
C GLU A 131 -7.00 -13.68 11.05
N ARG A 132 -6.40 -13.50 9.87
CA ARG A 132 -5.04 -12.97 9.77
C ARG A 132 -4.96 -11.53 10.26
N LEU A 133 -5.90 -10.67 9.88
CA LEU A 133 -5.98 -9.32 10.44
C LEU A 133 -6.13 -9.33 11.97
N ALA A 134 -7.03 -10.16 12.50
CA ALA A 134 -7.24 -10.27 13.95
C ALA A 134 -5.97 -10.77 14.68
N ARG A 135 -5.25 -11.72 14.07
CA ARG A 135 -3.96 -12.23 14.58
C ARG A 135 -2.88 -11.16 14.56
N PHE A 136 -2.81 -10.38 13.48
CA PHE A 136 -1.91 -9.24 13.37
C PHE A 136 -2.19 -8.19 14.44
N CYS A 137 -3.46 -7.85 14.69
CA CYS A 137 -3.83 -6.95 15.80
C CYS A 137 -3.42 -7.50 17.17
N ARG A 138 -3.56 -8.82 17.42
CA ARG A 138 -3.07 -9.43 18.67
C ARG A 138 -1.56 -9.33 18.82
N GLN A 139 -0.80 -9.49 17.73
CA GLN A 139 0.65 -9.29 17.73
C GLN A 139 1.02 -7.83 17.99
N LEU A 140 0.34 -6.88 17.34
CA LEU A 140 0.52 -5.44 17.61
C LEU A 140 0.23 -5.12 19.07
N ALA A 141 -0.82 -5.68 19.66
CA ALA A 141 -1.19 -5.42 21.05
C ALA A 141 -0.10 -5.81 22.06
N LEU A 142 0.86 -6.68 21.70
CA LEU A 142 2.03 -6.98 22.54
C LEU A 142 2.98 -5.78 22.71
N TYR A 143 2.93 -4.82 21.78
CA TYR A 143 3.72 -3.60 21.81
C TYR A 143 2.97 -2.41 22.42
N ARG A 144 1.73 -2.61 22.85
CA ARG A 144 0.92 -1.55 23.47
C ARG A 144 1.60 -1.04 24.74
N GLN A 145 1.65 0.28 24.87
CA GLN A 145 2.21 0.95 26.04
C GLN A 145 1.12 1.66 26.84
N PRO A 146 1.29 1.80 28.17
CA PRO A 146 0.38 2.59 28.97
C PRO A 146 0.55 4.08 28.66
N GLY A 147 -0.53 4.84 28.74
CA GLY A 147 -0.52 6.28 28.51
C GLY A 147 -1.92 6.81 28.23
N LYS A 148 -2.08 8.13 28.37
CA LYS A 148 -3.29 8.86 27.98
C LYS A 148 -3.22 9.28 26.51
N THR A 149 -2.04 9.72 26.08
CA THR A 149 -1.77 10.19 24.73
C THR A 149 -0.82 9.20 24.07
N ILE A 150 -1.34 8.34 23.19
CA ILE A 150 -0.53 7.40 22.42
C ILE A 150 -0.53 7.87 20.96
N GLY A 151 0.65 8.19 20.47
CA GLY A 151 0.87 8.71 19.12
C GLY A 151 1.15 7.61 18.10
N ALA A 152 0.85 7.91 16.84
CA ALA A 152 1.34 7.13 15.71
C ALA A 152 1.83 8.04 14.58
N ILE A 153 2.86 7.58 13.88
CA ILE A 153 3.29 8.09 12.58
C ILE A 153 3.40 6.91 11.63
N VAL A 154 2.92 7.06 10.39
CA VAL A 154 3.29 6.18 9.27
C VAL A 154 4.11 7.00 8.29
N MET A 155 5.29 6.53 7.93
CA MET A 155 6.16 7.22 6.98
C MET A 155 6.85 6.27 6.02
N ASN A 156 7.03 6.70 4.77
CA ASN A 156 7.89 5.99 3.82
C ASN A 156 9.38 6.32 4.06
N ALA A 157 9.70 7.60 4.32
CA ALA A 157 11.05 8.10 4.57
C ALA A 157 12.10 7.63 3.53
N ASN A 158 11.93 8.12 2.29
CA ASN A 158 12.68 7.66 1.12
C ASN A 158 13.56 8.78 0.50
N PRO A 159 14.68 9.18 1.11
CA PRO A 159 15.28 8.63 2.33
C PRO A 159 14.80 9.37 3.60
N PHE A 160 15.26 8.93 4.77
CA PHE A 160 15.07 9.64 6.03
C PHE A 160 15.76 11.02 6.00
N THR A 161 15.14 12.06 6.56
CA THR A 161 15.60 13.45 6.45
C THR A 161 15.52 14.14 7.81
N LEU A 162 16.12 15.32 7.96
CA LEU A 162 15.96 16.11 9.18
C LEU A 162 14.50 16.55 9.41
N GLY A 163 13.71 16.67 8.34
CA GLY A 163 12.27 16.90 8.45
C GLY A 163 11.53 15.71 9.07
N HIS A 164 11.91 14.48 8.71
CA HIS A 164 11.35 13.28 9.36
C HIS A 164 11.79 13.18 10.82
N ARG A 165 13.07 13.42 11.12
CA ARG A 165 13.58 13.48 12.50
C ARG A 165 12.76 14.44 13.36
N TYR A 166 12.58 15.67 12.87
CA TYR A 166 11.79 16.68 13.57
C TYR A 166 10.35 16.23 13.83
N LEU A 167 9.67 15.67 12.83
CA LEU A 167 8.31 15.14 13.00
C LEU A 167 8.26 14.08 14.12
N VAL A 168 9.23 13.16 14.17
CA VAL A 168 9.30 12.14 15.22
C VAL A 168 9.59 12.77 16.58
N GLU A 169 10.54 13.69 16.68
CA GLU A 169 10.87 14.37 17.94
C GLU A 169 9.68 15.15 18.51
N GLN A 170 8.99 15.92 17.68
CA GLN A 170 7.83 16.71 18.10
C GLN A 170 6.65 15.82 18.50
N ALA A 171 6.39 14.76 17.75
CA ALA A 171 5.34 13.80 18.08
C ALA A 171 5.65 13.06 19.39
N ALA A 172 6.89 12.59 19.55
CA ALA A 172 7.34 11.89 20.75
C ALA A 172 7.29 12.80 22.00
N ALA A 173 7.62 14.09 21.86
CA ALA A 173 7.51 15.06 22.95
C ALA A 173 6.05 15.38 23.32
N ALA A 174 5.10 15.20 22.38
CA ALA A 174 3.69 15.51 22.57
C ALA A 174 2.84 14.32 23.06
N CYS A 175 3.42 13.13 23.22
CA CYS A 175 2.70 11.92 23.63
C CYS A 175 3.48 11.09 24.65
N ASP A 176 2.78 10.22 25.37
CA ASP A 176 3.40 9.31 26.34
C ASP A 176 4.22 8.23 25.62
N TRP A 177 3.72 7.76 24.47
CA TRP A 177 4.41 6.81 23.62
C TRP A 177 4.08 6.97 22.15
N LEU A 178 5.08 6.82 21.28
CA LEU A 178 4.94 6.97 19.84
C LEU A 178 5.17 5.63 19.12
N HIS A 179 4.18 5.19 18.34
CA HIS A 179 4.31 4.07 17.41
C HIS A 179 4.68 4.58 16.02
N LEU A 180 5.88 4.26 15.56
CA LEU A 180 6.40 4.67 14.27
C LEU A 180 6.38 3.49 13.29
N PHE A 181 5.56 3.57 12.25
CA PHE A 181 5.44 2.55 11.22
C PHE A 181 6.19 2.93 9.94
N VAL A 182 6.99 1.99 9.43
CA VAL A 182 7.71 2.16 8.16
C VAL A 182 6.89 1.57 7.02
N LEU A 183 6.46 2.40 6.06
CA LEU A 183 5.66 1.90 4.93
C LEU A 183 6.48 0.93 4.06
N LYS A 184 5.91 -0.25 3.80
CA LYS A 184 6.38 -1.18 2.77
C LYS A 184 5.85 -0.70 1.43
N GLU A 185 6.73 -0.09 0.65
CA GLU A 185 6.41 0.45 -0.68
C GLU A 185 7.47 -0.03 -1.66
N ASP A 186 7.03 -0.86 -2.62
CA ASP A 186 7.89 -1.57 -3.56
C ASP A 186 8.46 -0.64 -4.65
N ALA A 187 7.80 0.50 -4.91
CA ALA A 187 8.21 1.52 -5.88
C ALA A 187 9.05 2.65 -5.27
N SER A 188 9.91 2.33 -4.29
CA SER A 188 10.76 3.33 -3.62
C SER A 188 12.16 3.41 -4.24
N PHE A 189 12.66 4.64 -4.41
CA PHE A 189 14.06 4.90 -4.80
C PHE A 189 15.11 4.17 -3.95
N PHE A 190 14.88 4.07 -2.63
CA PHE A 190 15.68 3.25 -1.73
C PHE A 190 14.88 2.04 -1.23
N SER A 191 15.56 0.90 -1.08
CA SER A 191 14.95 -0.35 -0.65
C SER A 191 14.30 -0.22 0.73
N TYR A 192 13.29 -1.05 1.03
CA TYR A 192 12.67 -1.09 2.36
C TYR A 192 13.69 -1.33 3.48
N THR A 193 14.63 -2.26 3.26
CA THR A 193 15.69 -2.59 4.22
C THR A 193 16.61 -1.41 4.48
N ASP A 194 16.96 -0.64 3.46
CA ASP A 194 17.78 0.55 3.63
C ASP A 194 17.01 1.64 4.37
N ARG A 195 15.76 1.88 3.99
CA ARG A 195 14.91 2.88 4.67
C ARG A 195 14.70 2.53 6.14
N TRP A 196 14.46 1.26 6.47
CA TRP A 196 14.39 0.78 7.84
C TRP A 196 15.64 1.15 8.65
N ALA A 197 16.83 0.78 8.14
CA ALA A 197 18.09 1.06 8.83
C ALA A 197 18.34 2.57 8.99
N LEU A 198 17.97 3.38 7.99
CA LEU A 198 18.08 4.84 8.04
C LEU A 198 17.14 5.46 9.08
N ILE A 199 15.91 4.93 9.21
CA ILE A 199 14.95 5.40 10.21
C ILE A 199 15.42 4.99 11.60
N GLU A 200 15.82 3.73 11.79
CA GLU A 200 16.31 3.21 13.07
C GLU A 200 17.50 4.03 13.61
N GLN A 201 18.50 4.29 12.76
CA GLN A 201 19.60 5.19 13.10
C GLN A 201 19.12 6.64 13.31
N GLY A 202 18.17 7.07 12.48
CA GLY A 202 17.61 8.40 12.49
C GLY A 202 16.81 8.73 13.74
N ILE A 203 16.21 7.75 14.43
CA ILE A 203 15.42 7.96 15.65
C ILE A 203 16.19 7.66 16.94
N ALA A 204 17.47 7.27 16.84
CA ALA A 204 18.29 7.00 18.01
C ALA A 204 18.29 8.19 19.00
N GLY A 205 18.18 7.89 20.29
CA GLY A 205 18.07 8.88 21.36
C GLY A 205 16.68 9.47 21.58
N ILE A 206 15.63 8.92 20.96
CA ILE A 206 14.23 9.22 21.31
C ILE A 206 13.67 7.99 22.05
N ASP A 207 13.50 8.11 23.36
CA ASP A 207 13.32 6.95 24.23
C ASP A 207 11.90 6.34 24.19
N ASN A 208 10.88 7.14 23.94
CA ASN A 208 9.47 6.74 23.97
C ASN A 208 8.90 6.40 22.58
N VAL A 209 9.69 5.71 21.75
CA VAL A 209 9.30 5.32 20.38
C VAL A 209 9.43 3.82 20.19
N THR A 210 8.42 3.19 19.60
CA THR A 210 8.53 1.84 19.03
C THR A 210 8.51 1.90 17.52
N LEU A 211 9.57 1.39 16.89
CA LEU A 211 9.67 1.23 15.45
C LEU A 211 9.00 -0.08 15.02
N HIS A 212 8.02 0.01 14.14
CA HIS A 212 7.23 -1.10 13.63
C HIS A 212 7.50 -1.35 12.15
N PRO A 213 7.70 -2.62 11.74
CA PRO A 213 7.78 -2.94 10.33
C PRO A 213 6.45 -2.63 9.64
N GLY A 214 6.54 -2.26 8.37
CA GLY A 214 5.36 -2.14 7.53
C GLY A 214 4.63 -3.47 7.43
N SER A 215 3.32 -3.40 7.24
CA SER A 215 2.45 -4.56 7.06
C SER A 215 1.59 -4.35 5.82
N ALA A 216 0.98 -5.43 5.34
CA ALA A 216 0.01 -5.37 4.25
C ALA A 216 -1.30 -4.66 4.64
N TYR A 217 -1.47 -4.28 5.91
CA TYR A 217 -2.64 -3.53 6.40
C TYR A 217 -2.40 -2.03 6.51
N MET A 218 -1.24 -1.56 6.04
CA MET A 218 -0.97 -0.16 5.74
C MET A 218 -0.78 -0.06 4.23
N ILE A 219 -1.84 0.35 3.54
CA ILE A 219 -1.94 0.19 2.10
C ILE A 219 -1.09 1.25 1.42
N SER A 220 -0.02 0.84 0.75
CA SER A 220 0.70 1.76 -0.15
C SER A 220 -0.19 2.09 -1.33
N ARG A 221 -0.19 3.36 -1.73
CA ARG A 221 -0.84 3.83 -2.96
C ARG A 221 -0.37 3.04 -4.18
N ALA A 222 0.92 2.69 -4.28
CA ALA A 222 1.47 1.97 -5.42
C ALA A 222 0.86 0.57 -5.59
N THR A 223 0.40 -0.03 -4.50
CA THR A 223 -0.23 -1.36 -4.50
C THR A 223 -1.75 -1.32 -4.61
N PHE A 224 -2.37 -0.12 -4.48
CA PHE A 224 -3.81 0.02 -4.55
C PHE A 224 -4.28 -0.04 -6.00
N PRO A 225 -5.13 -1.02 -6.37
CA PRO A 225 -5.58 -1.17 -7.74
C PRO A 225 -6.61 -0.12 -8.13
N GLY A 226 -6.35 0.55 -9.26
CA GLY A 226 -7.29 1.42 -9.96
C GLY A 226 -7.99 0.74 -11.13
N TYR A 227 -7.67 -0.52 -11.47
CA TYR A 227 -8.14 -1.18 -12.70
C TYR A 227 -9.67 -1.21 -12.93
N PHE A 228 -10.47 -1.11 -11.86
CA PHE A 228 -11.93 -1.09 -11.91
C PHE A 228 -12.56 0.30 -11.68
N LEU A 229 -11.73 1.33 -11.51
CA LEU A 229 -12.09 2.72 -11.25
C LEU A 229 -11.57 3.60 -12.39
N LYS A 230 -12.47 4.35 -13.03
CA LYS A 230 -12.13 5.10 -14.26
C LYS A 230 -11.38 6.42 -14.01
N GLU A 231 -11.52 6.98 -12.82
CA GLU A 231 -11.04 8.33 -12.50
C GLU A 231 -9.97 8.28 -11.42
N LYS A 232 -8.81 8.90 -11.69
CA LYS A 232 -7.67 8.93 -10.74
C LYS A 232 -8.06 9.50 -9.37
N GLY A 233 -8.90 10.53 -9.33
CA GLY A 233 -9.38 11.11 -8.06
C GLY A 233 -10.19 10.11 -7.23
N VAL A 234 -10.97 9.24 -7.88
CA VAL A 234 -11.77 8.19 -7.23
C VAL A 234 -10.88 7.06 -6.69
N VAL A 235 -9.84 6.69 -7.45
CA VAL A 235 -8.82 5.71 -6.99
C VAL A 235 -8.17 6.19 -5.71
N ASP A 236 -7.71 7.45 -5.72
CA ASP A 236 -7.01 8.07 -4.61
C ASP A 236 -7.91 8.16 -3.36
N ASP A 237 -9.18 8.52 -3.55
CA ASP A 237 -10.16 8.58 -2.47
C ASP A 237 -10.47 7.20 -1.87
N CYS A 238 -10.65 6.18 -2.71
CA CYS A 238 -10.88 4.81 -2.25
C CYS A 238 -9.67 4.25 -1.48
N HIS A 239 -8.46 4.52 -1.96
CA HIS A 239 -7.21 4.19 -1.29
C HIS A 239 -7.16 4.82 0.11
N CYS A 240 -7.38 6.14 0.19
CA CYS A 240 -7.41 6.87 1.47
C CYS A 240 -8.42 6.25 2.44
N GLN A 241 -9.65 5.99 1.97
CA GLN A 241 -10.71 5.46 2.81
C GLN A 241 -10.36 4.09 3.37
N ILE A 242 -9.89 3.15 2.53
CA ILE A 242 -9.54 1.79 2.98
C ILE A 242 -8.35 1.81 3.95
N ASP A 243 -7.30 2.57 3.64
CA ASP A 243 -6.11 2.65 4.49
C ASP A 243 -6.42 3.26 5.86
N LEU A 244 -7.15 4.37 5.89
CA LEU A 244 -7.53 5.05 7.13
C LEU A 244 -8.57 4.24 7.93
N GLN A 245 -9.46 3.51 7.25
CA GLN A 245 -10.40 2.59 7.90
C GLN A 245 -9.65 1.46 8.62
N LEU A 246 -8.72 0.78 7.94
CA LEU A 246 -7.90 -0.27 8.56
C LEU A 246 -7.14 0.28 9.76
N PHE A 247 -6.55 1.46 9.62
CA PHE A 247 -5.84 2.10 10.72
C PHE A 247 -6.75 2.36 11.92
N ARG A 248 -7.90 3.01 11.69
CA ARG A 248 -8.84 3.41 12.75
C ARG A 248 -9.52 2.24 13.43
N GLU A 249 -10.00 1.27 12.67
CA GLU A 249 -10.84 0.18 13.19
C GLU A 249 -10.00 -0.96 13.79
N HIS A 250 -8.73 -1.11 13.37
CA HIS A 250 -7.93 -2.28 13.73
C HIS A 250 -6.58 -1.95 14.36
N LEU A 251 -5.74 -1.14 13.71
CA LEU A 251 -4.37 -0.91 14.19
C LEU A 251 -4.35 0.00 15.42
N ALA A 252 -5.11 1.09 15.39
CA ALA A 252 -5.16 2.06 16.48
C ALA A 252 -5.69 1.45 17.79
N PRO A 253 -6.82 0.72 17.81
CA PRO A 253 -7.31 0.06 19.03
C PRO A 253 -6.33 -0.97 19.59
N ALA A 254 -5.63 -1.71 18.73
CA ALA A 254 -4.67 -2.74 19.15
C ALA A 254 -3.53 -2.13 19.99
N LEU A 255 -3.06 -0.95 19.61
CA LEU A 255 -1.98 -0.24 20.28
C LEU A 255 -2.46 0.84 21.26
N GLY A 256 -3.77 1.07 21.35
CA GLY A 256 -4.33 2.16 22.16
C GLY A 256 -4.00 3.56 21.61
N ILE A 257 -3.74 3.69 20.31
CA ILE A 257 -3.42 4.96 19.66
C ILE A 257 -4.61 5.93 19.76
N THR A 258 -4.32 7.14 20.21
CA THR A 258 -5.29 8.24 20.32
C THR A 258 -4.97 9.39 19.38
N HIS A 259 -3.71 9.51 18.93
CA HIS A 259 -3.26 10.59 18.05
C HIS A 259 -2.52 10.06 16.82
N ARG A 260 -2.77 10.66 15.67
CA ARG A 260 -2.04 10.44 14.42
C ARG A 260 -1.29 11.71 14.05
N PHE A 261 0.03 11.66 14.06
CA PHE A 261 0.87 12.79 13.71
C PHE A 261 1.28 12.74 12.24
N VAL A 262 1.17 13.87 11.55
CA VAL A 262 1.58 14.04 10.15
C VAL A 262 2.32 15.36 9.97
N GLY A 263 3.24 15.42 9.01
CA GLY A 263 3.81 16.68 8.57
C GLY A 263 2.93 17.31 7.51
N SER A 264 2.82 18.65 7.50
CA SER A 264 2.12 19.35 6.45
C SER A 264 2.78 19.18 5.09
N GLU A 265 1.98 19.13 4.02
CA GLU A 265 2.47 18.99 2.64
C GLU A 265 1.63 19.83 1.67
N PRO A 266 1.71 21.17 1.74
CA PRO A 266 0.91 22.05 0.88
C PRO A 266 1.36 22.01 -0.59
N PHE A 267 2.57 21.51 -0.88
CA PHE A 267 3.14 21.52 -2.23
C PHE A 267 2.93 20.22 -3.00
N CYS A 268 2.37 19.19 -2.37
CA CYS A 268 1.88 17.98 -3.05
C CYS A 268 0.35 17.94 -2.90
N PRO A 269 -0.43 18.32 -3.93
CA PRO A 269 -1.88 18.32 -3.86
C PRO A 269 -2.47 16.99 -3.41
N LEU A 270 -1.83 15.90 -3.81
CA LEU A 270 -2.21 14.56 -3.41
C LEU A 270 -2.03 14.32 -1.91
N THR A 271 -0.85 14.61 -1.35
CA THR A 271 -0.59 14.41 0.07
C THR A 271 -1.44 15.34 0.92
N CYS A 272 -1.65 16.57 0.46
CA CYS A 272 -2.56 17.52 1.07
C CYS A 272 -3.99 16.96 1.15
N ALA A 273 -4.50 16.41 0.04
CA ALA A 273 -5.80 15.75 0.01
C ALA A 273 -5.87 14.55 0.96
N TYR A 274 -4.81 13.72 1.02
CA TYR A 274 -4.73 12.60 1.96
C TYR A 274 -4.75 13.08 3.43
N ASN A 275 -4.00 14.13 3.78
CA ASN A 275 -4.04 14.74 5.12
C ASN A 275 -5.43 15.25 5.47
N GLN A 276 -6.10 15.95 4.54
CA GLN A 276 -7.47 16.42 4.76
C GLN A 276 -8.44 15.25 4.99
N ARG A 277 -8.35 14.19 4.17
CA ARG A 277 -9.15 12.97 4.38
C ARG A 277 -8.84 12.29 5.70
N MET A 278 -7.59 12.34 6.16
CA MET A 278 -7.20 11.82 7.46
C MET A 278 -7.95 12.53 8.59
N HIS A 279 -8.02 13.87 8.56
CA HIS A 279 -8.84 14.63 9.51
C HIS A 279 -10.30 14.21 9.44
N ASP A 280 -10.88 14.18 8.24
CA ASP A 280 -12.30 13.84 8.04
C ASP A 280 -12.65 12.43 8.54
N ILE A 281 -11.79 11.44 8.30
CA ILE A 281 -12.08 10.02 8.57
C ILE A 281 -11.68 9.61 9.98
N LEU A 282 -10.54 10.09 10.49
CA LEU A 282 -10.04 9.66 11.80
C LEU A 282 -10.73 10.39 12.96
N HIS A 283 -11.13 11.64 12.75
CA HIS A 283 -11.77 12.46 13.79
C HIS A 283 -13.30 12.33 13.85
N ASP A 284 -13.95 11.77 12.80
CA ASP A 284 -15.42 11.69 12.74
C ASP A 284 -16.01 10.72 13.81
N PRO A 285 -16.77 11.19 14.81
CA PRO A 285 -17.32 10.33 15.85
C PRO A 285 -18.40 9.35 15.36
N LYS A 286 -18.91 9.50 14.12
CA LYS A 286 -19.96 8.63 13.56
C LYS A 286 -19.41 7.37 12.91
N ARG A 287 -18.11 7.30 12.63
CA ARG A 287 -17.47 6.13 12.03
C ARG A 287 -17.10 5.10 13.10
N SER A 288 -16.99 3.85 12.66
CA SER A 288 -16.56 2.74 13.51
C SER A 288 -15.14 2.93 14.05
N GLY A 289 -14.86 2.33 15.22
CA GLY A 289 -13.58 2.47 15.90
C GLY A 289 -13.43 3.80 16.66
N PRO A 290 -12.38 3.92 17.49
CA PRO A 290 -12.14 5.11 18.30
C PRO A 290 -11.91 6.35 17.44
N VAL A 291 -12.31 7.50 17.96
CA VAL A 291 -11.88 8.80 17.43
C VAL A 291 -10.38 8.93 17.65
N ILE A 292 -9.68 9.37 16.60
CA ILE A 292 -8.25 9.61 16.63
C ILE A 292 -8.01 11.07 16.26
N GLU A 293 -7.35 11.79 17.15
CA GLU A 293 -6.96 13.17 16.93
C GLU A 293 -5.84 13.23 15.88
N VAL A 294 -6.01 14.06 14.86
CA VAL A 294 -4.99 14.22 13.81
C VAL A 294 -4.23 15.50 14.08
N VAL A 295 -2.94 15.37 14.33
CA VAL A 295 -2.05 16.50 14.63
C VAL A 295 -1.14 16.73 13.43
N GLU A 296 -1.39 17.83 12.72
CA GLU A 296 -0.61 18.23 11.55
C GLU A 296 0.44 19.28 11.95
N LEU A 297 1.72 18.90 11.84
CA LEU A 297 2.83 19.75 12.21
C LEU A 297 3.37 20.51 10.99
N ALA A 298 3.64 21.80 11.18
CA ALA A 298 4.29 22.62 10.16
C ALA A 298 5.67 22.05 9.80
N ARG A 299 6.02 22.12 8.52
CA ARG A 299 7.31 21.64 8.04
C ARG A 299 8.47 22.48 8.57
N VAL A 300 9.58 21.80 8.84
CA VAL A 300 10.87 22.47 9.03
C VAL A 300 11.35 23.03 7.71
N GLU A 301 11.64 24.32 7.73
CA GLU A 301 12.30 25.02 6.64
C GLU A 301 13.77 25.23 6.95
N LYS A 302 14.59 25.16 5.89
CA LYS A 302 15.99 25.60 5.95
C LYS A 302 16.20 26.61 4.82
N ASN A 303 16.59 27.82 5.18
CA ASN A 303 16.73 28.96 4.26
C ASN A 303 15.44 29.23 3.46
N GLY A 304 14.27 29.15 4.11
CA GLY A 304 12.96 29.37 3.48
C GLY A 304 12.49 28.27 2.54
N VAL A 305 13.15 27.10 2.54
CA VAL A 305 12.73 25.95 1.72
C VAL A 305 12.51 24.73 2.62
N ALA A 306 11.34 24.13 2.49
CA ALA A 306 10.99 22.90 3.20
C ALA A 306 12.00 21.76 2.95
N ILE A 307 12.32 21.03 4.02
CA ILE A 307 13.11 19.81 3.93
C ILE A 307 12.21 18.67 3.45
N SER A 308 12.44 18.15 2.23
CA SER A 308 11.67 17.05 1.65
C SER A 308 12.55 15.94 1.08
N ALA A 309 12.07 14.69 1.17
CA ALA A 309 12.77 13.53 0.62
C ALA A 309 12.91 13.61 -0.91
N SER A 310 11.89 14.14 -1.60
CA SER A 310 11.93 14.33 -3.05
C SER A 310 13.05 15.27 -3.49
N ARG A 311 13.30 16.34 -2.72
CA ARG A 311 14.44 17.25 -2.96
C ARG A 311 15.78 16.54 -2.74
N VAL A 312 15.89 15.73 -1.69
CA VAL A 312 17.10 14.93 -1.43
C VAL A 312 17.38 13.97 -2.59
N ARG A 313 16.36 13.28 -3.12
CA ARG A 313 16.51 12.40 -4.30
C ARG A 313 16.99 13.15 -5.54
N LYS A 314 16.45 14.35 -5.81
CA LYS A 314 16.92 15.21 -6.91
C LYS A 314 18.40 15.58 -6.76
N LEU A 315 18.79 16.09 -5.59
CA LEU A 315 20.18 16.46 -5.29
C LEU A 315 21.12 15.25 -5.31
N TYR A 316 20.61 14.07 -4.93
CA TYR A 316 21.35 12.81 -4.97
C TYR A 316 21.68 12.38 -6.40
N SER A 317 20.73 12.52 -7.34
CA SER A 317 21.00 12.31 -8.77
C SER A 317 22.04 13.29 -9.32
N GLU A 318 22.05 14.53 -8.81
CA GLU A 318 23.03 15.56 -9.16
C GLU A 318 24.37 15.42 -8.41
N ARG A 319 24.51 14.43 -7.53
CA ARG A 319 25.69 14.22 -6.63
C ARG A 319 26.06 15.45 -5.80
N ASN A 320 25.09 16.31 -5.46
CA ASN A 320 25.33 17.54 -4.70
C ASN A 320 25.38 17.29 -3.18
N TRP A 321 26.47 16.68 -2.72
CA TRP A 321 26.67 16.31 -1.31
C TRP A 321 26.60 17.47 -0.32
N PRO A 322 27.18 18.66 -0.59
CA PRO A 322 27.06 19.81 0.31
C PRO A 322 25.62 20.25 0.54
N ALA A 323 24.77 20.19 -0.49
CA ALA A 323 23.35 20.52 -0.33
C ALA A 323 22.59 19.42 0.43
N ILE A 324 22.93 18.14 0.22
CA ILE A 324 22.29 17.01 0.91
C ILE A 324 22.63 17.00 2.39
N SER A 325 23.88 17.27 2.77
CA SER A 325 24.32 17.27 4.18
C SER A 325 23.53 18.27 5.04
N ALA A 326 22.99 19.30 4.42
CA ALA A 326 22.13 20.28 5.08
C ALA A 326 20.70 19.78 5.35
N LEU A 327 20.25 18.69 4.72
CA LEU A 327 18.86 18.22 4.71
C LEU A 327 18.66 16.87 5.41
N VAL A 328 19.72 16.10 5.64
CA VAL A 328 19.63 14.73 6.17
C VAL A 328 20.57 14.53 7.38
N PRO A 329 20.25 13.59 8.29
CA PRO A 329 21.18 13.20 9.34
C PRO A 329 22.49 12.64 8.78
N ALA A 330 23.56 12.68 9.59
CA ALA A 330 24.89 12.20 9.20
C ALA A 330 24.88 10.72 8.75
N GLY A 331 24.11 9.86 9.42
CA GLY A 331 23.96 8.45 9.04
C GLY A 331 23.36 8.28 7.64
N THR A 332 22.33 9.08 7.31
CA THR A 332 21.74 9.10 5.96
C THR A 332 22.74 9.60 4.92
N LEU A 333 23.45 10.70 5.20
CA LEU A 333 24.45 11.23 4.26
C LEU A 333 25.51 10.18 3.93
N ALA A 334 26.04 9.51 4.97
CA ALA A 334 27.05 8.46 4.80
C ALA A 334 26.52 7.26 4.01
N TYR A 335 25.26 6.86 4.23
CA TYR A 335 24.61 5.84 3.41
C TYR A 335 24.52 6.26 1.94
N LEU A 336 24.02 7.47 1.67
CA LEU A 336 23.86 7.97 0.30
C LEU A 336 25.19 8.01 -0.45
N GLN A 337 26.27 8.50 0.19
CA GLN A 337 27.60 8.52 -0.41
C GLN A 337 28.12 7.11 -0.72
N ARG A 338 27.94 6.15 0.19
CA ARG A 338 28.32 4.74 -0.05
C ARG A 338 27.48 4.10 -1.16
N HIS A 339 26.16 4.34 -1.16
CA HIS A 339 25.26 3.79 -2.16
C HIS A 339 25.59 4.34 -3.56
N ALA A 340 25.93 5.62 -3.65
CA ALA A 340 26.41 6.27 -4.87
C ALA A 340 27.71 5.67 -5.40
N ALA A 341 28.69 5.41 -4.53
CA ALA A 341 29.97 4.84 -4.93
C ALA A 341 29.86 3.40 -5.46
N ARG A 342 28.81 2.66 -5.08
CA ARG A 342 28.54 1.30 -5.56
C ARG A 342 27.78 1.26 -6.89
N HIS A 343 27.13 2.36 -7.27
CA HIS A 343 26.35 2.49 -8.49
C HIS A 343 26.95 3.64 -9.33
N THR A 344 28.06 3.32 -9.99
CA THR A 344 28.84 4.25 -10.83
C THR A 344 28.13 4.62 -12.12
N GLU A 345 27.12 3.84 -12.54
CA GLU A 345 26.29 4.15 -13.70
C GLU A 345 25.08 4.97 -13.26
N THR A 346 24.93 6.11 -13.91
CA THR A 346 23.81 7.03 -13.71
C THR A 346 22.63 6.44 -14.47
N ILE A 347 21.47 6.30 -13.83
CA ILE A 347 20.20 6.04 -14.54
C ILE A 347 19.89 7.23 -15.44
#